data_AF-W8AGX5-F1
#
_entry.id   AF-W8AGX5-F1
#
_cell.length_a   1.000
_cell.length_b   1.000
_cell.length_c   1.000
_cell.angle_alpha   90.00
_cell.angle_beta   90.00
_cell.angle_gamma   90.00
#
_symmetry.space_group_name_H-M   'P 1'
#
loop_
_entity.id
_entity.type
_entity.pdbx_description
1 polymer ?
#
loop_
_entity_poly.entity_id
_entity_poly.type
_entity_poly.pdbx_seq_one_letter_code
_entity_poly.pdbx_strand_id
1 'polypeptide(L)'
;EIQMTAENPRIRAQQQTKDISIELKSQKVEEFLDKKRRQQLRQNNMELRQLEKQLKAAFISKQLVEQKVATDKLKEEQMKNKRLEDEEFEKEQRRCKEALMEQEKNEAKKKQEFRKILLGQMEASQQKKKDEYTEVLKERDEMQKLLRKYKADHEAELLDLEQRKENAKKEMEEFRRLQKELKQSEMTQKMDEVERFQKMMKEREELNLKIKMERDMQAQKRAELSDRIGQQLYQVESDKRKRENLLLDLLVEERNTNEDIKYKQNLEKQWNDRIQMRLEFERYREERERRKLEQEQNEDAVFLAEMHKQLAERDKLDQLADEKRRRKIKEHGRAIQEMIELRRRQRAMDAAEDIKWHEYLLNEERKQTEMVENERLEMLKNAPVDVLRYLPSGVIKDSDRKTLGLSDN
;
A
#
# COMPACT_ATOMS: atom_id res chain seq x y z
N GLU A 1 -81.12 -96.10 102.07
CA GLU A 1 -81.25 -94.67 102.39
C GLU A 1 -80.00 -93.95 101.85
N ILE A 2 -80.04 -93.31 100.67
CA ILE A 2 -80.25 -91.86 100.44
C ILE A 2 -79.39 -91.05 101.45
N GLN A 3 -78.36 -90.28 101.09
CA GLN A 3 -78.42 -89.06 100.28
C GLN A 3 -77.06 -88.68 99.69
N MET A 4 -77.09 -88.28 98.41
CA MET A 4 -76.05 -87.52 97.75
C MET A 4 -75.97 -86.11 98.37
N THR A 5 -74.79 -85.68 98.76
CA THR A 5 -74.43 -84.26 98.77
C THR A 5 -73.58 -84.00 97.54
N ALA A 6 -74.22 -83.56 96.47
CA ALA A 6 -73.57 -83.14 95.24
C ALA A 6 -72.71 -81.89 95.52
N GLU A 7 -71.40 -82.02 95.45
CA GLU A 7 -70.49 -80.87 95.37
C GLU A 7 -70.76 -80.11 94.06
N ASN A 8 -71.06 -78.82 94.16
CA ASN A 8 -71.42 -77.95 93.06
C ASN A 8 -70.32 -77.92 91.96
N PRO A 9 -70.60 -78.25 90.68
CA PRO A 9 -69.59 -78.37 89.62
C PRO A 9 -68.83 -77.07 89.33
N ARG A 10 -69.42 -75.89 89.63
CA ARG A 10 -68.72 -74.60 89.61
C ARG A 10 -67.62 -74.50 90.67
N ILE A 11 -67.79 -75.12 91.83
CA ILE A 11 -66.81 -75.11 92.92
C ILE A 11 -65.63 -76.03 92.58
N ARG A 12 -65.87 -77.21 91.99
CA ARG A 12 -64.78 -78.10 91.48
C ARG A 12 -63.98 -77.47 90.34
N ALA A 13 -64.63 -76.84 89.37
CA ALA A 13 -63.92 -76.15 88.28
C ALA A 13 -63.15 -74.91 88.77
N GLN A 14 -63.69 -74.17 89.75
CA GLN A 14 -62.97 -73.07 90.41
C GLN A 14 -61.80 -73.56 91.28
N GLN A 15 -61.89 -74.74 91.89
CA GLN A 15 -60.78 -75.35 92.63
C GLN A 15 -59.70 -75.84 91.67
N GLN A 16 -60.03 -76.58 90.61
CA GLN A 16 -59.06 -77.02 89.60
C GLN A 16 -58.34 -75.85 88.90
N THR A 17 -59.05 -74.77 88.57
CA THR A 17 -58.42 -73.58 87.98
C THR A 17 -57.55 -72.81 88.98
N LYS A 18 -57.92 -72.80 90.26
CA LYS A 18 -57.06 -72.27 91.33
C LYS A 18 -55.82 -73.13 91.51
N ASP A 19 -55.95 -74.45 91.51
CA ASP A 19 -54.84 -75.40 91.66
C ASP A 19 -53.85 -75.29 90.48
N ILE A 20 -54.35 -75.26 89.23
CA ILE A 20 -53.53 -75.03 88.03
C ILE A 20 -52.86 -73.64 88.05
N SER A 21 -53.57 -72.60 88.52
CA SER A 21 -52.99 -71.27 88.65
C SER A 21 -51.90 -71.22 89.74
N ILE A 22 -52.03 -72.01 90.80
CA ILE A 22 -51.03 -72.12 91.87
C ILE A 22 -49.82 -72.87 91.33
N GLU A 23 -50.01 -73.97 90.59
CA GLU A 23 -48.93 -74.72 89.94
C GLU A 23 -48.18 -73.88 88.89
N LEU A 24 -48.86 -73.15 88.01
CA LEU A 24 -48.23 -72.25 87.03
C LEU A 24 -47.47 -71.10 87.70
N LYS A 25 -47.99 -70.55 88.80
CA LYS A 25 -47.28 -69.54 89.59
C LYS A 25 -46.05 -70.16 90.26
N SER A 26 -46.17 -71.37 90.78
CA SER A 26 -45.06 -72.13 91.35
C SER A 26 -43.97 -72.37 90.30
N GLN A 27 -44.32 -72.83 89.11
CA GLN A 27 -43.38 -73.02 88.00
C GLN A 27 -42.70 -71.73 87.54
N LYS A 28 -43.44 -70.62 87.39
CA LYS A 28 -42.84 -69.33 87.03
C LYS A 28 -41.92 -68.78 88.11
N VAL A 29 -42.30 -68.95 89.38
CA VAL A 29 -41.45 -68.58 90.51
C VAL A 29 -40.19 -69.43 90.52
N GLU A 30 -40.33 -70.73 90.28
CA GLU A 30 -39.21 -71.66 90.17
C GLU A 30 -38.29 -71.27 89.00
N GLU A 31 -38.79 -71.06 87.79
CA GLU A 31 -38.01 -70.57 86.64
C GLU A 31 -37.29 -69.24 86.91
N PHE A 32 -37.96 -68.31 87.59
CA PHE A 32 -37.38 -67.01 87.94
C PHE A 32 -36.27 -67.17 88.96
N LEU A 33 -36.51 -67.95 90.02
CA LEU A 33 -35.50 -68.30 91.01
C LEU A 33 -34.33 -69.03 90.36
N ASP A 34 -34.58 -69.90 89.39
CA ASP A 34 -33.58 -70.66 88.66
C ASP A 34 -32.73 -69.76 87.73
N LYS A 35 -33.35 -68.83 86.99
CA LYS A 35 -32.65 -67.80 86.21
C LYS A 35 -31.83 -66.88 87.11
N LYS A 36 -32.38 -66.48 88.26
CA LYS A 36 -31.69 -65.62 89.25
C LYS A 36 -30.53 -66.37 89.92
N ARG A 37 -30.70 -67.65 90.23
CA ARG A 37 -29.64 -68.55 90.72
C ARG A 37 -28.55 -68.73 89.66
N ARG A 38 -28.89 -68.91 88.38
CA ARG A 38 -27.92 -68.94 87.26
C ARG A 38 -27.22 -67.60 87.03
N GLN A 39 -27.90 -66.48 87.24
CA GLN A 39 -27.30 -65.14 87.16
C GLN A 39 -26.32 -64.91 88.32
N GLN A 40 -26.71 -65.25 89.55
CA GLN A 40 -25.83 -65.22 90.72
C GLN A 40 -24.63 -66.16 90.55
N LEU A 41 -24.83 -67.36 89.99
CA LEU A 41 -23.74 -68.27 89.64
C LEU A 41 -22.79 -67.66 88.61
N ARG A 42 -23.29 -67.02 87.55
CA ARG A 42 -22.46 -66.30 86.56
C ARG A 42 -21.69 -65.13 87.17
N GLN A 43 -22.25 -64.44 88.16
CA GLN A 43 -21.61 -63.29 88.81
C GLN A 43 -20.61 -63.70 89.91
N ASN A 44 -20.88 -64.77 90.65
CA ASN A 44 -20.08 -65.18 91.80
C ASN A 44 -18.98 -66.19 91.41
N ASN A 45 -19.25 -67.05 90.43
CA ASN A 45 -18.26 -68.00 89.95
C ASN A 45 -17.18 -67.28 89.12
N MET A 46 -15.92 -67.50 89.47
CA MET A 46 -14.77 -66.90 88.78
C MET A 46 -14.56 -67.46 87.37
N GLU A 47 -14.79 -68.75 87.15
CA GLU A 47 -14.61 -69.42 85.85
C GLU A 47 -15.58 -68.87 84.81
N LEU A 48 -16.85 -68.67 85.18
CA LEU A 48 -17.87 -68.12 84.27
C LEU A 48 -17.57 -66.66 83.89
N ARG A 49 -17.05 -65.84 84.81
CA ARG A 49 -16.60 -64.47 84.51
C ARG A 49 -15.37 -64.46 83.60
N GLN A 50 -14.44 -65.39 83.82
CA GLN A 50 -13.25 -65.52 82.98
C GLN A 50 -13.60 -65.97 81.56
N LEU A 51 -14.54 -66.91 81.43
CA LEU A 51 -15.08 -67.34 80.14
C LEU A 51 -15.79 -66.20 79.41
N GLU A 52 -16.61 -65.40 80.11
CA GLU A 52 -17.29 -64.24 79.50
C GLU A 52 -16.28 -63.19 78.98
N LYS A 53 -15.21 -62.92 79.75
CA LYS A 53 -14.12 -62.04 79.31
C LYS A 53 -13.40 -62.61 78.08
N GLN A 54 -13.11 -63.91 78.07
CA GLN A 54 -12.48 -64.58 76.94
C GLN A 54 -13.37 -64.55 75.69
N LEU A 55 -14.68 -64.74 75.83
CA LEU A 55 -15.64 -64.64 74.72
C LEU A 55 -15.74 -63.21 74.16
N LYS A 56 -15.77 -62.18 75.02
CA LYS A 56 -15.74 -60.78 74.58
C LYS A 56 -14.43 -60.45 73.85
N ALA A 57 -13.29 -60.90 74.38
CA ALA A 57 -12.00 -60.75 73.72
C ALA A 57 -11.96 -61.47 72.37
N ALA A 58 -12.49 -62.69 72.27
CA ALA A 58 -12.60 -63.43 71.01
C ALA A 58 -13.49 -62.71 69.98
N PHE A 59 -14.59 -62.09 70.42
CA PHE A 59 -15.46 -61.30 69.55
C PHE A 59 -14.75 -60.05 68.99
N ILE A 60 -14.03 -59.31 69.84
CA ILE A 60 -13.22 -58.16 69.41
C ILE A 60 -12.11 -58.60 68.45
N SER A 61 -11.41 -59.69 68.76
CA SER A 61 -10.38 -60.27 67.89
C SER A 61 -10.95 -60.68 66.53
N LYS A 62 -12.16 -61.25 66.48
CA LYS A 62 -12.85 -61.56 65.23
C LYS A 62 -13.11 -60.30 64.41
N GLN A 63 -13.63 -59.23 65.02
CA GLN A 63 -13.88 -57.96 64.33
C GLN A 63 -12.59 -57.31 63.81
N LEU A 64 -11.49 -57.37 64.58
CA LEU A 64 -10.18 -56.88 64.15
C LEU A 64 -9.64 -57.66 62.94
N VAL A 65 -9.84 -58.98 62.92
CA VAL A 65 -9.46 -59.83 61.77
C VAL A 65 -10.29 -59.46 60.55
N GLU A 66 -11.61 -59.31 60.69
CA GLU A 66 -12.49 -58.89 59.58
C GLU A 66 -12.12 -57.51 59.04
N GLN A 67 -11.85 -56.55 59.93
CA GLN A 67 -11.40 -55.20 59.55
C GLN A 67 -10.05 -55.26 58.82
N LYS A 68 -9.09 -56.04 59.32
CA LYS A 68 -7.79 -56.20 58.69
C LYS A 68 -7.93 -56.76 57.27
N VAL A 69 -8.75 -57.81 57.09
CA VAL A 69 -9.04 -58.39 55.77
C VAL A 69 -9.68 -57.36 54.84
N ALA A 70 -10.63 -56.55 55.32
CA ALA A 70 -11.24 -55.49 54.51
C ALA A 70 -10.21 -54.42 54.11
N THR A 71 -9.36 -53.99 55.03
CA THR A 71 -8.31 -53.00 54.73
C THR A 71 -7.24 -53.54 53.78
N ASP A 72 -6.88 -54.81 53.89
CA ASP A 72 -5.90 -55.44 53.00
C ASP A 72 -6.47 -55.61 51.58
N LYS A 73 -7.74 -56.00 51.44
CA LYS A 73 -8.44 -56.01 50.15
C LYS A 73 -8.49 -54.63 49.49
N LEU A 74 -8.82 -53.59 50.26
CA LEU A 74 -8.85 -52.22 49.75
C LEU A 74 -7.46 -51.77 49.25
N LYS A 75 -6.39 -52.11 49.99
CA LYS A 75 -5.02 -51.82 49.57
C LYS A 75 -4.64 -52.58 48.30
N GLU A 76 -5.01 -53.85 48.19
CA GLU A 76 -4.76 -54.63 46.97
C GLU A 76 -5.47 -54.05 45.74
N GLU A 77 -6.72 -53.60 45.88
CA GLU A 77 -7.46 -52.91 44.82
C GLU A 77 -6.81 -51.58 44.44
N GLN A 78 -6.41 -50.77 45.42
CA GLN A 78 -5.67 -49.52 45.18
C GLN A 78 -4.35 -49.77 44.45
N MET A 79 -3.60 -50.81 44.83
CA MET A 79 -2.36 -51.17 44.16
C MET A 79 -2.58 -51.68 42.73
N LYS A 80 -3.69 -52.39 42.47
CA LYS A 80 -4.07 -52.78 41.10
C LYS A 80 -4.44 -51.57 40.26
N ASN A 81 -5.24 -50.65 40.79
CA ASN A 81 -5.64 -49.43 40.07
C ASN A 81 -4.43 -48.56 39.73
N LYS A 82 -3.51 -48.35 40.68
CA LYS A 82 -2.26 -47.63 40.44
C LYS A 82 -1.42 -48.26 39.33
N ARG A 83 -1.30 -49.59 39.30
CA ARG A 83 -0.58 -50.30 38.22
C ARG A 83 -1.23 -50.08 36.85
N LEU A 84 -2.56 -50.07 36.78
CA LEU A 84 -3.28 -49.79 35.54
C LEU A 84 -3.08 -48.34 35.08
N GLU A 85 -3.16 -47.38 36.01
CA GLU A 85 -2.87 -45.97 35.74
C GLU A 85 -1.42 -45.77 35.24
N ASP A 86 -0.45 -46.42 35.87
CA ASP A 86 0.96 -46.39 35.45
C ASP A 86 1.14 -46.98 34.04
N GLU A 87 0.49 -48.11 33.73
CA GLU A 87 0.52 -48.71 32.39
C GLU A 87 -0.14 -47.83 31.32
N GLU A 88 -1.26 -47.17 31.63
CA GLU A 88 -1.92 -46.22 30.73
C GLU A 88 -1.05 -44.98 30.50
N PHE A 89 -0.44 -44.46 31.56
CA PHE A 89 0.46 -43.33 31.50
C PHE A 89 1.70 -43.65 30.65
N GLU A 90 2.29 -44.84 30.81
CA GLU A 90 3.40 -45.29 29.95
C GLU A 90 3.00 -45.39 28.48
N LYS A 91 1.81 -45.92 28.18
CA LYS A 91 1.30 -46.01 26.81
C LYS A 91 1.10 -44.64 26.18
N GLU A 92 0.53 -43.70 26.92
CA GLU A 92 0.36 -42.32 26.45
C GLU A 92 1.70 -41.58 26.27
N GLN A 93 2.67 -41.79 27.17
CA GLN A 93 4.03 -41.28 26.96
C GLN A 93 4.67 -41.82 25.69
N ARG A 94 4.51 -43.12 25.39
CA ARG A 94 5.05 -43.73 24.16
C ARG A 94 4.38 -43.12 22.92
N ARG A 95 3.05 -42.97 22.92
CA ARG A 95 2.30 -42.30 21.85
C ARG A 95 2.76 -40.86 21.63
N CYS A 96 2.94 -40.09 22.70
CA CYS A 96 3.46 -38.73 22.61
C CYS A 96 4.86 -38.69 22.00
N LYS A 97 5.77 -39.57 22.44
CA LYS A 97 7.13 -39.67 21.89
C LYS A 97 7.12 -40.04 20.40
N GLU A 98 6.30 -41.00 20.00
CA GLU A 98 6.15 -41.41 18.60
C GLU A 98 5.60 -40.28 17.74
N ALA A 99 4.58 -39.56 18.21
CA ALA A 99 4.03 -38.41 17.51
C ALA A 99 5.06 -37.28 17.32
N LEU A 100 5.89 -37.03 18.34
CA LEU A 100 6.93 -36.01 18.30
C LEU A 100 8.04 -36.38 17.31
N MET A 101 8.48 -37.64 17.31
CA MET A 101 9.44 -38.17 16.33
C MET A 101 8.91 -38.09 14.89
N GLU A 102 7.62 -38.34 14.68
CA GLU A 102 7.02 -38.24 13.35
C GLU A 102 6.89 -36.78 12.88
N GLN A 103 6.56 -35.86 13.79
CA GLN A 103 6.59 -34.42 13.49
C GLN A 103 8.00 -33.96 13.08
N GLU A 104 9.04 -34.34 13.84
CA GLU A 104 10.42 -34.00 13.52
C GLU A 104 10.86 -34.55 12.15
N LYS A 105 10.50 -35.81 11.83
CA LYS A 105 10.75 -36.39 10.51
C LYS A 105 10.06 -35.60 9.39
N ASN A 106 8.80 -35.20 9.60
CA ASN A 106 8.05 -34.43 8.62
C ASN A 106 8.61 -33.02 8.44
N GLU A 107 9.07 -32.37 9.50
CA GLU A 107 9.80 -31.11 9.40
C GLU A 107 11.13 -31.26 8.67
N ALA A 108 11.88 -32.33 8.94
CA ALA A 108 13.14 -32.60 8.27
C ALA A 108 12.94 -32.81 6.75
N LYS A 109 11.91 -33.56 6.35
CA LYS A 109 11.52 -33.74 4.95
C LYS A 109 11.16 -32.41 4.29
N LYS A 110 10.30 -31.60 4.92
CA LYS A 110 9.95 -30.26 4.42
C LYS A 110 11.20 -29.39 4.24
N LYS A 111 12.09 -29.35 5.25
CA LYS A 111 13.36 -28.61 5.17
C LYS A 111 14.27 -29.12 4.04
N GLN A 112 14.24 -30.40 3.73
CA GLN A 112 15.00 -30.99 2.62
C GLN A 112 14.40 -30.59 1.26
N GLU A 113 13.08 -30.65 1.11
CA GLU A 113 12.36 -30.22 -0.09
C GLU A 113 12.58 -28.73 -0.37
N PHE A 114 12.45 -27.88 0.64
CA PHE A 114 12.75 -26.45 0.52
C PHE A 114 14.20 -26.20 0.07
N ARG A 115 15.17 -26.94 0.62
CA ARG A 115 16.57 -26.86 0.18
C ARG A 115 16.74 -27.26 -1.28
N LYS A 116 16.09 -28.33 -1.74
CA LYS A 116 16.13 -28.76 -3.15
C LYS A 116 15.56 -27.69 -4.09
N ILE A 117 14.41 -27.11 -3.73
CA ILE A 117 13.78 -26.03 -4.51
C ILE A 117 14.72 -24.82 -4.57
N LEU A 118 15.30 -24.43 -3.44
CA LEU A 118 16.20 -23.28 -3.38
C LEU A 118 17.45 -23.49 -4.23
N LEU A 119 18.05 -24.68 -4.19
CA LEU A 119 19.18 -25.03 -5.06
C LEU A 119 18.79 -24.96 -6.54
N GLY A 120 17.63 -25.50 -6.92
CA GLY A 120 17.13 -25.41 -8.29
C GLY A 120 16.90 -23.96 -8.75
N GLN A 121 16.42 -23.08 -7.87
CA GLN A 121 16.28 -21.64 -8.18
C GLN A 121 17.65 -20.96 -8.36
N MET A 122 18.65 -21.31 -7.55
CA MET A 122 20.00 -20.79 -7.69
C MET A 122 20.64 -21.24 -9.00
N GLU A 123 20.49 -22.51 -9.37
CA GLU A 123 20.96 -23.05 -10.65
C GLU A 123 20.29 -22.36 -11.84
N ALA A 124 18.96 -22.20 -11.81
CA ALA A 124 18.22 -21.49 -12.86
C ALA A 124 18.65 -20.02 -12.97
N SER A 125 18.90 -19.35 -11.85
CA SER A 125 19.42 -17.98 -11.83
C SER A 125 20.83 -17.89 -12.43
N GLN A 126 21.71 -18.84 -12.10
CA GLN A 126 23.04 -18.91 -12.70
C GLN A 126 22.98 -19.20 -14.21
N GLN A 127 22.07 -20.06 -14.65
CA GLN A 127 21.91 -20.37 -16.06
C GLN A 127 21.43 -19.14 -16.83
N LYS A 128 20.43 -18.41 -16.32
CA LYS A 128 19.98 -17.14 -16.91
C LYS A 128 21.13 -16.14 -17.07
N LYS A 129 21.97 -15.97 -16.06
CA LYS A 129 23.15 -15.10 -16.15
C LYS A 129 24.14 -15.53 -17.24
N LYS A 130 24.33 -16.85 -17.43
CA LYS A 130 25.16 -17.38 -18.52
C LYS A 130 24.52 -17.08 -19.87
N ASP A 131 23.22 -17.30 -20.01
CA ASP A 131 22.48 -17.06 -21.25
C ASP A 131 22.53 -15.56 -21.61
N GLU A 132 22.23 -14.66 -20.67
CA GLU A 132 22.37 -13.21 -20.80
C GLU A 132 23.79 -12.82 -21.25
N TYR A 133 24.82 -13.39 -20.64
CA TYR A 133 26.21 -13.13 -21.03
C TYR A 133 26.50 -13.57 -22.48
N THR A 134 25.96 -14.72 -22.90
CA THR A 134 26.12 -15.17 -24.30
C THR A 134 25.37 -14.27 -25.29
N GLU A 135 24.21 -13.73 -24.92
CA GLU A 135 23.47 -12.77 -25.74
C GLU A 135 24.26 -11.47 -25.91
N VAL A 136 24.79 -10.91 -24.81
CA VAL A 136 25.64 -9.70 -24.86
C VAL A 136 26.86 -9.91 -25.76
N LEU A 137 27.48 -11.09 -25.73
CA LEU A 137 28.60 -11.40 -26.62
C LEU A 137 28.17 -11.47 -28.10
N LYS A 138 27.01 -12.05 -28.40
CA LYS A 138 26.45 -12.08 -29.76
C LYS A 138 26.16 -10.67 -30.26
N GLU A 139 25.49 -9.84 -29.46
CA GLU A 139 25.19 -8.44 -29.79
C GLU A 139 26.47 -7.64 -30.03
N ARG A 140 27.49 -7.82 -29.19
CA ARG A 140 28.81 -7.19 -29.39
C ARG A 140 29.40 -7.58 -30.74
N ASP A 141 29.36 -8.86 -31.11
CA ASP A 141 29.93 -9.34 -32.37
C ASP A 141 29.13 -8.83 -33.58
N GLU A 142 27.81 -8.72 -33.47
CA GLU A 142 26.95 -8.09 -34.48
C GLU A 142 27.25 -6.60 -34.65
N MET A 143 27.39 -5.88 -33.55
CA MET A 143 27.78 -4.47 -33.56
C MET A 143 29.16 -4.27 -34.17
N GLN A 144 30.13 -5.15 -33.88
CA GLN A 144 31.44 -5.11 -34.52
C GLN A 144 31.36 -5.37 -36.03
N LYS A 145 30.52 -6.31 -36.48
CA LYS A 145 30.28 -6.54 -37.91
C LYS A 145 29.66 -5.30 -38.57
N LEU A 146 28.69 -4.65 -37.91
CA LEU A 146 28.07 -3.43 -38.40
C LEU A 146 29.10 -2.29 -38.52
N LEU A 147 29.94 -2.10 -37.51
CA LEU A 147 31.01 -1.10 -37.54
C LEU A 147 32.01 -1.36 -38.68
N ARG A 148 32.37 -2.63 -38.93
CA ARG A 148 33.25 -2.98 -40.06
C ARG A 148 32.59 -2.64 -41.41
N LYS A 149 31.29 -2.92 -41.57
CA LYS A 149 30.54 -2.54 -42.78
C LYS A 149 30.52 -1.02 -42.97
N TYR A 150 30.16 -0.25 -41.95
CA TYR A 150 30.17 1.21 -42.02
C TYR A 150 31.54 1.78 -42.40
N LYS A 151 32.63 1.23 -41.86
CA LYS A 151 33.98 1.66 -42.23
C LYS A 151 34.29 1.36 -43.70
N ALA A 152 33.99 0.13 -44.15
CA ALA A 152 34.21 -0.26 -45.53
C ALA A 152 33.36 0.57 -46.52
N ASP A 153 32.09 0.81 -46.20
CA ASP A 153 31.18 1.62 -47.00
C ASP A 153 31.66 3.08 -47.06
N HIS A 154 32.10 3.64 -45.93
CA HIS A 154 32.66 4.99 -45.87
C HIS A 154 33.96 5.13 -46.68
N GLU A 155 34.86 4.15 -46.59
CA GLU A 155 36.08 4.11 -47.40
C GLU A 155 35.76 4.01 -48.90
N ALA A 156 34.76 3.21 -49.28
CA ALA A 156 34.29 3.11 -50.66
C ALA A 156 33.67 4.43 -51.17
N GLU A 157 32.85 5.10 -50.37
CA GLU A 157 32.29 6.41 -50.70
C GLU A 157 33.37 7.48 -50.91
N LEU A 158 34.42 7.48 -50.08
CA LEU A 158 35.55 8.40 -50.24
C LEU A 158 36.31 8.15 -51.54
N LEU A 159 36.56 6.88 -51.88
CA LEU A 159 37.21 6.49 -53.13
C LEU A 159 36.37 6.90 -54.35
N ASP A 160 35.06 6.63 -54.33
CA ASP A 160 34.13 7.05 -55.40
C ASP A 160 34.14 8.58 -55.58
N LEU A 161 34.16 9.32 -54.49
CA LEU A 161 34.20 10.78 -54.50
C LEU A 161 35.53 11.31 -55.03
N GLU A 162 36.65 10.67 -54.71
CA GLU A 162 37.96 10.99 -55.30
C GLU A 162 37.99 10.71 -56.80
N GLN A 163 37.47 9.56 -57.25
CA GLN A 163 37.37 9.23 -58.67
C GLN A 163 36.50 10.24 -59.43
N ARG A 164 35.34 10.63 -58.89
CA ARG A 164 34.49 11.67 -59.48
C ARG A 164 35.22 13.01 -59.59
N LYS A 165 35.97 13.41 -58.56
CA LYS A 165 36.78 14.63 -58.58
C LYS A 165 37.89 14.56 -59.65
N GLU A 166 38.55 13.42 -59.79
CA GLU A 166 39.60 13.24 -60.79
C GLU A 166 39.04 13.28 -62.21
N ASN A 167 37.90 12.60 -62.46
CA ASN A 167 37.22 12.64 -63.75
C ASN A 167 36.77 14.05 -64.11
N ALA A 168 36.15 14.79 -63.18
CA ALA A 168 35.75 16.18 -63.41
C ALA A 168 36.95 17.09 -63.72
N LYS A 169 38.11 16.86 -63.09
CA LYS A 169 39.35 17.60 -63.42
C LYS A 169 39.80 17.31 -64.85
N LYS A 170 39.81 16.04 -65.28
CA LYS A 170 40.17 15.64 -66.66
C LYS A 170 39.24 16.27 -67.68
N GLU A 171 37.92 16.18 -67.48
CA GLU A 171 36.92 16.82 -68.35
C GLU A 171 37.13 18.34 -68.44
N MET A 172 37.43 19.00 -67.33
CA MET A 172 37.68 20.44 -67.29
C MET A 172 39.02 20.84 -67.95
N GLU A 173 40.02 19.96 -67.95
CA GLU A 173 41.27 20.15 -68.70
C GLU A 173 41.06 19.98 -70.20
N GLU A 174 40.32 18.95 -70.61
CA GLU A 174 39.96 18.72 -72.01
C GLU A 174 39.12 19.88 -72.56
N PHE A 175 38.12 20.35 -71.81
CA PHE A 175 37.32 21.52 -72.19
C PHE A 175 38.20 22.77 -72.36
N ARG A 176 39.15 23.01 -71.45
CA ARG A 176 40.10 24.13 -71.57
C ARG A 176 41.01 23.99 -72.80
N ARG A 177 41.40 22.77 -73.18
CA ARG A 177 42.20 22.50 -74.39
C ARG A 177 41.40 22.83 -75.64
N LEU A 178 40.19 22.29 -75.75
CA LEU A 178 39.27 22.53 -76.88
C LEU A 178 38.94 24.02 -77.03
N GLN A 179 38.71 24.73 -75.92
CA GLN A 179 38.44 26.16 -75.95
C GLN A 179 39.65 26.98 -76.48
N LYS A 180 40.88 26.57 -76.14
CA LYS A 180 42.10 27.21 -76.68
C LYS A 180 42.25 26.94 -78.18
N GLU A 181 42.03 25.70 -78.62
CA GLU A 181 42.07 25.32 -80.04
C GLU A 181 41.02 26.10 -80.85
N LEU A 182 39.78 26.22 -80.34
CA LEU A 182 38.73 27.01 -80.97
C LEU A 182 39.12 28.50 -81.08
N LYS A 183 39.60 29.10 -79.99
CA LYS A 183 40.06 30.50 -80.01
C LYS A 183 41.19 30.73 -81.01
N GLN A 184 42.13 29.80 -81.12
CA GLN A 184 43.22 29.89 -82.10
C GLN A 184 42.66 29.82 -83.53
N SER A 185 41.74 28.89 -83.80
CA SER A 185 41.09 28.78 -85.11
C SER A 185 40.29 30.04 -85.48
N GLU A 186 39.50 30.57 -84.55
CA GLU A 186 38.77 31.83 -84.73
C GLU A 186 39.71 33.01 -85.00
N MET A 187 40.86 33.08 -84.32
CA MET A 187 41.86 34.11 -84.56
C MET A 187 42.48 33.98 -85.96
N THR A 188 42.80 32.76 -86.41
CA THR A 188 43.30 32.54 -87.78
C THR A 188 42.28 32.95 -88.84
N GLN A 189 41.00 32.60 -88.65
CA GLN A 189 39.93 33.00 -89.58
C GLN A 189 39.77 34.52 -89.64
N LYS A 190 39.80 35.21 -88.49
CA LYS A 190 39.75 36.68 -88.44
C LYS A 190 40.95 37.33 -89.12
N MET A 191 42.16 36.78 -88.98
CA MET A 191 43.34 37.29 -89.68
C MET A 191 43.21 37.11 -91.19
N ASP A 192 42.75 35.96 -91.67
CA ASP A 192 42.50 35.70 -93.09
C ASP A 192 41.43 36.65 -93.67
N GLU A 193 40.36 36.92 -92.92
CA GLU A 193 39.31 37.87 -93.30
C GLU A 193 39.86 39.31 -93.39
N VAL A 194 40.70 39.72 -92.42
CA VAL A 194 41.36 41.03 -92.44
C VAL A 194 42.29 41.15 -93.65
N GLU A 195 43.07 40.12 -93.97
CA GLU A 195 43.93 40.13 -95.16
C GLU A 195 43.13 40.23 -96.47
N ARG A 196 42.01 39.52 -96.57
CA ARG A 196 41.09 39.63 -97.72
C ARG A 196 40.50 41.03 -97.83
N PHE A 197 40.08 41.61 -96.71
CA PHE A 197 39.56 42.97 -96.66
C PHE A 197 40.62 44.00 -97.05
N GLN A 198 41.86 43.85 -96.57
CA GLN A 198 42.97 44.74 -96.93
C GLN A 198 43.31 44.68 -98.42
N LYS A 199 43.29 43.49 -99.04
CA LYS A 199 43.50 43.34 -100.50
C LYS A 199 42.39 44.04 -101.29
N MET A 200 41.13 43.83 -100.93
CA MET A 200 39.98 44.51 -101.54
C MET A 200 40.08 46.04 -101.39
N MET A 201 40.49 46.52 -100.21
CA MET A 201 40.63 47.97 -99.96
C MET A 201 41.75 48.58 -100.80
N LYS A 202 42.90 47.91 -100.95
CA LYS A 202 43.99 48.36 -101.83
C LYS A 202 43.56 48.44 -103.30
N GLU A 203 42.87 47.42 -103.81
CA GLU A 203 42.32 47.44 -105.18
C GLU A 203 41.33 48.58 -105.39
N ARG A 204 40.49 48.86 -104.39
CA ARG A 204 39.53 49.97 -104.41
C ARG A 204 40.23 51.33 -104.31
N GLU A 205 41.30 51.45 -103.52
CA GLU A 205 42.12 52.66 -103.41
C GLU A 205 42.86 52.97 -104.71
N GLU A 206 43.41 51.96 -105.39
CA GLU A 206 44.07 52.11 -106.69
C GLU A 206 43.10 52.55 -107.80
N LEU A 207 41.87 52.01 -107.80
CA LEU A 207 40.78 52.45 -108.67
C LEU A 207 40.36 53.90 -108.36
N ASN A 208 40.21 54.22 -107.07
CA ASN A 208 39.84 55.56 -106.64
C ASN A 208 40.93 56.60 -106.95
N LEU A 209 42.22 56.26 -106.85
CA LEU A 209 43.33 57.14 -107.21
C LEU A 209 43.30 57.50 -108.70
N LYS A 210 43.03 56.52 -109.58
CA LYS A 210 42.85 56.76 -111.03
C LYS A 210 41.67 57.68 -111.32
N ILE A 211 40.52 57.42 -110.68
CA ILE A 211 39.32 58.25 -110.80
C ILE A 211 39.54 59.64 -110.21
N LYS A 212 40.31 59.77 -109.13
CA LYS A 212 40.61 61.04 -108.45
C LYS A 212 41.51 61.92 -109.32
N MET A 213 42.53 61.37 -109.97
CA MET A 213 43.35 62.11 -110.93
C MET A 213 42.54 62.66 -112.12
N GLU A 214 41.62 61.88 -112.67
CA GLU A 214 40.70 62.33 -113.73
C GLU A 214 39.70 63.38 -113.22
N ARG A 215 39.23 63.24 -111.99
CA ARG A 215 38.32 64.19 -111.34
C ARG A 215 39.02 65.49 -110.97
N ASP A 216 40.27 65.48 -110.53
CA ASP A 216 41.01 66.69 -110.13
C ASP A 216 41.26 67.61 -111.34
N MET A 217 41.53 67.03 -112.51
CA MET A 217 41.64 67.76 -113.78
C MET A 217 40.31 68.37 -114.25
N GLN A 218 39.19 67.70 -114.00
CA GLN A 218 37.86 68.27 -114.26
C GLN A 218 37.38 69.19 -113.13
N ALA A 219 37.87 69.02 -111.91
CA ALA A 219 37.52 69.80 -110.73
C ALA A 219 38.20 71.17 -110.75
N GLN A 220 39.42 71.31 -111.27
CA GLN A 220 40.01 72.64 -111.49
C GLN A 220 39.17 73.50 -112.44
N LYS A 221 38.65 72.90 -113.52
CA LYS A 221 37.74 73.58 -114.47
C LYS A 221 36.33 73.84 -113.90
N ARG A 222 35.88 73.03 -112.94
CA ARG A 222 34.60 73.22 -112.23
C ARG A 222 34.73 74.15 -111.03
N ALA A 223 35.90 74.25 -110.38
CA ALA A 223 36.15 75.10 -109.22
C ALA A 223 36.05 76.59 -109.58
N GLU A 224 36.55 76.99 -110.74
CA GLU A 224 36.41 78.36 -111.24
C GLU A 224 34.93 78.75 -111.50
N LEU A 225 34.08 77.78 -111.84
CA LEU A 225 32.64 77.96 -112.03
C LEU A 225 31.84 77.81 -110.71
N SER A 226 32.27 76.91 -109.82
CA SER A 226 31.66 76.65 -108.51
C SER A 226 31.98 77.74 -107.49
N ASP A 227 33.13 78.42 -107.56
CA ASP A 227 33.42 79.54 -106.66
C ASP A 227 32.44 80.71 -106.87
N ARG A 228 31.97 80.88 -108.11
CA ARG A 228 30.97 81.88 -108.48
C ARG A 228 29.55 81.49 -108.05
N ILE A 229 29.23 80.19 -108.07
CA ILE A 229 27.94 79.63 -107.62
C ILE A 229 27.90 79.49 -106.09
N GLY A 230 29.01 79.13 -105.45
CA GLY A 230 29.15 78.93 -104.01
C GLY A 230 28.95 80.21 -103.20
N GLN A 231 29.34 81.36 -103.75
CA GLN A 231 29.04 82.66 -103.14
C GLN A 231 27.52 82.96 -103.12
N GLN A 232 26.76 82.48 -104.10
CA GLN A 232 25.30 82.63 -104.16
C GLN A 232 24.57 81.58 -103.30
N LEU A 233 25.09 80.34 -103.25
CA LEU A 233 24.56 79.26 -102.41
C LEU A 233 24.81 79.47 -100.92
N TYR A 234 25.95 80.09 -100.54
CA TYR A 234 26.27 80.40 -99.15
C TYR A 234 25.22 81.34 -98.52
N GLN A 235 24.69 82.30 -99.28
CA GLN A 235 23.65 83.20 -98.79
C GLN A 235 22.34 82.44 -98.54
N VAL A 236 21.94 81.54 -99.46
CA VAL A 236 20.73 80.72 -99.34
C VAL A 236 20.84 79.68 -98.21
N GLU A 237 21.99 79.01 -98.07
CA GLU A 237 22.24 78.06 -96.98
C GLU A 237 22.34 78.74 -95.61
N SER A 238 22.92 79.94 -95.54
CA SER A 238 22.98 80.71 -94.29
C SER A 238 21.57 80.98 -93.75
N ASP A 239 20.63 81.37 -94.62
CA ASP A 239 19.25 81.62 -94.24
C ASP A 239 18.47 80.32 -93.96
N LYS A 240 18.77 79.22 -94.66
CA LYS A 240 18.22 77.90 -94.34
C LYS A 240 18.69 77.38 -92.98
N ARG A 241 19.98 77.52 -92.64
CA ARG A 241 20.56 77.12 -91.34
C ARG A 241 19.95 77.90 -90.19
N LYS A 242 19.70 79.21 -90.36
CA LYS A 242 18.97 80.01 -89.34
C LYS A 242 17.58 79.44 -89.08
N ARG A 243 16.89 78.97 -90.12
CA ARG A 243 15.53 78.41 -90.01
C ARG A 243 15.53 76.99 -89.42
N GLU A 244 16.49 76.15 -89.80
CA GLU A 244 16.66 74.79 -89.25
C GLU A 244 17.09 74.82 -87.77
N ASN A 245 17.97 75.75 -87.38
CA ASN A 245 18.34 75.94 -85.98
C ASN A 245 17.13 76.34 -85.12
N LEU A 246 16.26 77.24 -85.61
CA LEU A 246 15.03 77.62 -84.89
C LEU A 246 14.07 76.43 -84.71
N LEU A 247 13.98 75.54 -85.70
CA LEU A 247 13.17 74.31 -85.63
C LEU A 247 13.76 73.28 -84.65
N LEU A 248 15.08 73.15 -84.61
CA LEU A 248 15.78 72.29 -83.65
C LEU A 248 15.60 72.81 -82.21
N ASP A 249 15.70 74.12 -82.01
CA ASP A 249 15.49 74.74 -80.69
C ASP A 249 14.05 74.49 -80.18
N LEU A 250 13.03 74.63 -81.05
CA LEU A 250 11.64 74.30 -80.71
C LEU A 250 11.44 72.81 -80.37
N LEU A 251 12.09 71.90 -81.10
CA LEU A 251 11.99 70.46 -80.85
C LEU A 251 12.69 70.03 -79.56
N VAL A 252 13.79 70.70 -79.20
CA VAL A 252 14.47 70.52 -77.91
C VAL A 252 13.57 70.98 -76.76
N GLU A 253 12.91 72.13 -76.88
CA GLU A 253 11.94 72.63 -75.89
C GLU A 253 10.73 71.70 -75.73
N GLU A 254 10.16 71.17 -76.82
CA GLU A 254 9.10 70.15 -76.74
C GLU A 254 9.56 68.85 -76.07
N ARG A 255 10.81 68.45 -76.26
CA ARG A 255 11.35 67.24 -75.61
C ARG A 255 11.59 67.46 -74.13
N ASN A 256 12.12 68.63 -73.75
CA ASN A 256 12.33 69.04 -72.37
C ASN A 256 11.00 69.10 -71.61
N THR A 257 9.96 69.71 -72.20
CA THR A 257 8.62 69.76 -71.58
C THR A 257 8.01 68.37 -71.38
N ASN A 258 8.21 67.43 -72.32
CA ASN A 258 7.78 66.05 -72.18
C ASN A 258 8.58 65.26 -71.11
N GLU A 259 9.88 65.52 -70.99
CA GLU A 259 10.71 64.94 -69.94
C GLU A 259 10.33 65.47 -68.55
N ASP A 260 10.01 66.76 -68.43
CA ASP A 260 9.50 67.37 -67.21
C ASP A 260 8.15 66.77 -66.77
N ILE A 261 7.25 66.50 -67.72
CA ILE A 261 5.97 65.83 -67.45
C ILE A 261 6.19 64.41 -66.93
N LYS A 262 7.08 63.63 -67.58
CA LYS A 262 7.43 62.27 -67.12
C LYS A 262 8.11 62.28 -65.76
N TYR A 263 8.96 63.27 -65.49
CA TYR A 263 9.63 63.43 -64.21
C TYR A 263 8.61 63.69 -63.08
N LYS A 264 7.64 64.60 -63.30
CA LYS A 264 6.54 64.86 -62.36
C LYS A 264 5.69 63.61 -62.10
N GLN A 265 5.34 62.85 -63.13
CA GLN A 265 4.57 61.60 -63.00
C GLN A 265 5.33 60.52 -62.22
N ASN A 266 6.65 60.40 -62.42
CA ASN A 266 7.48 59.45 -61.68
C ASN A 266 7.63 59.84 -60.21
N LEU A 267 7.77 61.13 -59.90
CA LEU A 267 7.76 61.62 -58.53
C LEU A 267 6.42 61.34 -57.83
N GLU A 268 5.31 61.55 -58.53
CA GLU A 268 3.97 61.26 -57.99
C GLU A 268 3.75 59.76 -57.74
N LYS A 269 4.20 58.90 -58.65
CA LYS A 269 4.19 57.43 -58.44
C LYS A 269 5.04 57.02 -57.24
N GLN A 270 6.27 57.50 -57.14
CA GLN A 270 7.14 57.19 -55.99
C GLN A 270 6.55 57.69 -54.66
N TRP A 271 5.87 58.83 -54.68
CA TRP A 271 5.17 59.36 -53.51
C TRP A 271 4.00 58.47 -53.11
N ASN A 272 3.18 58.04 -54.07
CA ASN A 272 2.06 57.13 -53.85
C ASN A 272 2.53 55.75 -53.37
N ASP A 273 3.60 55.19 -53.94
CA ASP A 273 4.20 53.92 -53.51
C ASP A 273 4.71 54.01 -52.06
N ARG A 274 5.33 55.14 -51.67
CA ARG A 274 5.75 55.39 -50.27
C ARG A 274 4.59 55.51 -49.30
N ILE A 275 3.44 56.04 -49.74
CA ILE A 275 2.22 56.10 -48.92
C ILE A 275 1.63 54.70 -48.76
N GLN A 276 1.49 53.95 -49.86
CA GLN A 276 0.96 52.59 -49.84
C GLN A 276 1.80 51.66 -48.96
N MET A 277 3.13 51.71 -49.09
CA MET A 277 4.03 50.93 -48.24
C MET A 277 3.88 51.28 -46.75
N ARG A 278 3.69 52.56 -46.40
CA ARG A 278 3.45 52.96 -45.01
C ARG A 278 2.12 52.41 -44.47
N LEU A 279 1.05 52.50 -45.25
CA LEU A 279 -0.26 51.97 -44.87
C LEU A 279 -0.23 50.45 -44.68
N GLU A 280 0.45 49.71 -45.58
CA GLU A 280 0.60 48.26 -45.45
C GLU A 280 1.47 47.86 -44.24
N PHE A 281 2.53 48.63 -43.93
CA PHE A 281 3.31 48.42 -42.71
C PHE A 281 2.52 48.70 -41.42
N GLU A 282 1.69 49.74 -41.41
CA GLU A 282 0.79 50.04 -40.28
C GLU A 282 -0.23 48.92 -40.08
N ARG A 283 -0.88 48.45 -41.16
CA ARG A 283 -1.80 47.30 -41.11
C ARG A 283 -1.14 46.03 -40.61
N TYR A 284 0.06 45.72 -41.09
CA TYR A 284 0.83 44.56 -40.63
C TYR A 284 1.17 44.66 -39.13
N ARG A 285 1.53 45.86 -38.65
CA ARG A 285 1.83 46.10 -37.25
C ARG A 285 0.58 45.91 -36.38
N GLU A 286 -0.56 46.49 -36.79
CA GLU A 286 -1.85 46.32 -36.10
C GLU A 286 -2.29 44.86 -36.06
N GLU A 287 -2.15 44.12 -37.16
CA GLU A 287 -2.53 42.71 -37.22
C GLU A 287 -1.62 41.85 -36.32
N ARG A 288 -0.32 42.16 -36.26
CA ARG A 288 0.64 41.49 -35.39
C ARG A 288 0.32 41.73 -33.91
N GLU A 289 0.03 42.96 -33.53
CA GLU A 289 -0.34 43.30 -32.15
C GLU A 289 -1.67 42.65 -31.76
N ARG A 290 -2.67 42.61 -32.67
CA ARG A 290 -3.92 41.88 -32.43
C ARG A 290 -3.69 40.38 -32.22
N ARG A 291 -2.86 39.74 -33.06
CA ARG A 291 -2.54 38.30 -32.90
C ARG A 291 -1.79 38.01 -31.60
N LYS A 292 -0.88 38.89 -31.20
CA LYS A 292 -0.20 38.77 -29.89
C LYS A 292 -1.19 38.86 -28.74
N LEU A 293 -2.08 39.87 -28.77
CA LEU A 293 -3.08 40.04 -27.72
C LEU A 293 -4.05 38.85 -27.65
N GLU A 294 -4.47 38.31 -28.79
CA GLU A 294 -5.30 37.10 -28.85
C GLU A 294 -4.54 35.86 -28.33
N GLN A 295 -3.24 35.73 -28.60
CA GLN A 295 -2.42 34.65 -28.08
C GLN A 295 -2.24 34.77 -26.56
N GLU A 296 -1.87 35.94 -26.05
CA GLU A 296 -1.72 36.22 -24.62
C GLU A 296 -3.05 35.99 -23.87
N GLN A 297 -4.18 36.45 -24.41
CA GLN A 297 -5.50 36.21 -23.79
C GLN A 297 -5.89 34.73 -23.79
N ASN A 298 -5.56 33.98 -24.84
CA ASN A 298 -5.86 32.54 -24.89
C ASN A 298 -4.94 31.74 -23.97
N GLU A 299 -3.66 32.08 -23.90
CA GLU A 299 -2.70 31.47 -22.99
C GLU A 299 -3.07 31.75 -21.54
N ASP A 300 -3.43 32.99 -21.20
CA ASP A 300 -3.92 33.37 -19.89
C ASP A 300 -5.24 32.66 -19.54
N ALA A 301 -6.18 32.54 -20.49
CA ALA A 301 -7.44 31.84 -20.25
C ALA A 301 -7.24 30.34 -20.01
N VAL A 302 -6.35 29.69 -20.77
CA VAL A 302 -6.01 28.28 -20.58
C VAL A 302 -5.27 28.08 -19.24
N PHE A 303 -4.31 28.96 -18.93
CA PHE A 303 -3.57 28.93 -17.67
C PHE A 303 -4.49 29.12 -16.46
N LEU A 304 -5.40 30.10 -16.51
CA LEU A 304 -6.39 30.32 -15.46
C LEU A 304 -7.36 29.14 -15.33
N ALA A 305 -7.83 28.57 -16.44
CA ALA A 305 -8.71 27.40 -16.42
C ALA A 305 -8.02 26.18 -15.80
N GLU A 306 -6.75 25.96 -16.13
CA GLU A 306 -5.95 24.87 -15.57
C GLU A 306 -5.63 25.09 -14.08
N MET A 307 -5.32 26.33 -13.69
CA MET A 307 -5.14 26.71 -12.28
C MET A 307 -6.44 26.49 -11.47
N HIS A 308 -7.59 26.91 -12.01
CA HIS A 308 -8.89 26.67 -11.37
C HIS A 308 -9.21 25.19 -11.24
N LYS A 309 -8.88 24.38 -12.25
CA LYS A 309 -9.04 22.92 -12.19
C LYS A 309 -8.15 22.30 -11.12
N GLN A 310 -6.89 22.71 -11.03
CA GLN A 310 -5.97 22.24 -9.99
C GLN A 310 -6.42 22.63 -8.57
N LEU A 311 -6.95 23.85 -8.40
CA LEU A 311 -7.54 24.29 -7.13
C LEU A 311 -8.77 23.44 -6.76
N ALA A 312 -9.68 23.20 -7.70
CA ALA A 312 -10.85 22.36 -7.47
C ALA A 312 -10.49 20.90 -7.13
N GLU A 313 -9.45 20.34 -7.76
CA GLU A 313 -8.94 19.01 -7.46
C GLU A 313 -8.30 18.94 -6.05
N ARG A 314 -7.55 19.97 -5.65
CA ARG A 314 -6.98 20.10 -4.30
C ARG A 314 -8.07 20.24 -3.24
N ASP A 315 -9.04 21.13 -3.46
CA ASP A 315 -10.17 21.32 -2.54
C ASP A 315 -10.97 20.03 -2.34
N LYS A 316 -11.17 19.25 -3.41
CA LYS A 316 -11.84 17.95 -3.35
C LYS A 316 -11.02 16.93 -2.53
N LEU A 317 -9.70 16.91 -2.69
CA LEU A 317 -8.81 16.05 -1.90
C LEU A 317 -8.80 16.45 -0.43
N ASP A 318 -8.77 17.75 -0.13
CA ASP A 318 -8.79 18.28 1.23
C ASP A 318 -10.12 17.98 1.94
N GLN A 319 -11.25 18.13 1.24
CA GLN A 319 -12.56 17.72 1.77
C GLN A 319 -12.60 16.22 2.13
N LEU A 320 -12.07 15.35 1.27
CA LEU A 320 -12.00 13.91 1.53
C LEU A 320 -11.03 13.57 2.68
N ALA A 321 -9.90 14.29 2.78
CA ALA A 321 -8.95 14.14 3.88
C ALA A 321 -9.56 14.57 5.22
N ASP A 322 -10.30 15.68 5.24
CA ASP A 322 -11.01 16.20 6.41
C ASP A 322 -12.16 15.29 6.85
N GLU A 323 -12.92 14.73 5.91
CA GLU A 323 -13.93 13.71 6.21
C GLU A 323 -13.30 12.46 6.82
N LYS A 324 -12.18 11.98 6.27
CA LYS A 324 -11.44 10.83 6.80
C LYS A 324 -10.88 11.12 8.19
N ARG A 325 -10.37 12.34 8.44
CA ARG A 325 -9.90 12.80 9.74
C ARG A 325 -11.05 12.86 10.75
N ARG A 326 -12.19 13.44 10.37
CA ARG A 326 -13.41 13.50 11.21
C ARG A 326 -13.93 12.10 11.56
N ARG A 327 -13.92 11.17 10.59
CA ARG A 327 -14.34 9.77 10.83
C ARG A 327 -13.41 9.07 11.84
N LYS A 328 -12.09 9.20 11.67
CA LYS A 328 -11.10 8.64 12.62
C LYS A 328 -11.23 9.21 14.02
N ILE A 329 -11.47 10.52 14.16
CA ILE A 329 -11.68 11.15 15.48
C ILE A 329 -12.96 10.61 16.14
N LYS A 330 -14.05 10.44 15.36
CA LYS A 330 -15.29 9.84 15.88
C LYS A 330 -15.12 8.38 16.29
N GLU A 331 -14.41 7.58 15.50
CA GLU A 331 -14.10 6.17 15.81
C GLU A 331 -13.24 6.06 17.08
N HIS A 332 -12.18 6.87 17.17
CA HIS A 332 -11.34 6.95 18.37
C HIS A 332 -12.13 7.42 19.60
N GLY A 333 -13.02 8.41 19.43
CA GLY A 333 -13.93 8.87 20.47
C GLY A 333 -14.88 7.78 20.98
N ARG A 334 -15.44 6.97 20.06
CA ARG A 334 -16.27 5.80 20.42
C ARG A 334 -15.47 4.76 21.19
N ALA A 335 -14.27 4.42 20.73
CA ALA A 335 -13.39 3.47 21.43
C ALA A 335 -13.03 3.95 22.84
N ILE A 336 -12.76 5.25 23.04
CA ILE A 336 -12.54 5.83 24.37
C ILE A 336 -13.80 5.73 25.24
N GLN A 337 -14.99 6.03 24.69
CA GLN A 337 -16.25 5.91 25.43
C GLN A 337 -16.50 4.46 25.87
N GLU A 338 -16.30 3.48 24.99
CA GLU A 338 -16.42 2.05 25.32
C GLU A 338 -15.45 1.65 26.44
N MET A 339 -14.21 2.14 26.41
CA MET A 339 -13.22 1.90 27.47
C MET A 339 -13.61 2.55 28.80
N ILE A 340 -14.21 3.75 28.78
CA ILE A 340 -14.71 4.44 29.97
C ILE A 340 -15.91 3.68 30.54
N GLU A 341 -16.84 3.23 29.69
CA GLU A 341 -18.00 2.43 30.10
C GLU A 341 -17.59 1.08 30.69
N LEU A 342 -16.62 0.39 30.08
CA LEU A 342 -16.07 -0.85 30.60
C LEU A 342 -15.45 -0.63 32.00
N ARG A 343 -14.65 0.42 32.17
CA ARG A 343 -14.10 0.79 33.50
C ARG A 343 -15.16 1.18 34.52
N ARG A 344 -16.27 1.79 34.09
CA ARG A 344 -17.40 2.10 34.99
C ARG A 344 -18.13 0.84 35.40
N ARG A 345 -18.35 -0.12 34.48
CA ARG A 345 -18.94 -1.42 34.79
C ARG A 345 -18.07 -2.24 35.73
N GLN A 346 -16.76 -2.27 35.49
CA GLN A 346 -15.79 -2.91 36.39
C GLN A 346 -15.83 -2.30 37.79
N ARG A 347 -15.71 -0.97 37.91
CA ARG A 347 -15.84 -0.30 39.22
C ARG A 347 -17.17 -0.56 39.92
N ALA A 348 -18.27 -0.66 39.17
CA ALA A 348 -19.58 -0.98 39.74
C ALA A 348 -19.65 -2.45 40.20
N MET A 349 -19.02 -3.39 39.48
CA MET A 349 -18.89 -4.79 39.90
C MET A 349 -18.01 -4.90 41.15
N ASP A 350 -16.83 -4.27 41.15
CA ASP A 350 -15.92 -4.27 42.28
C ASP A 350 -16.59 -3.68 43.53
N ALA A 351 -17.27 -2.54 43.40
CA ALA A 351 -18.02 -1.94 44.50
C ALA A 351 -19.19 -2.83 45.00
N ALA A 352 -19.85 -3.57 44.11
CA ALA A 352 -20.90 -4.51 44.50
C ALA A 352 -20.33 -5.75 45.22
N GLU A 353 -19.15 -6.22 44.82
CA GLU A 353 -18.43 -7.28 45.53
C GLU A 353 -17.95 -6.81 46.91
N ASP A 354 -17.42 -5.59 47.00
CA ASP A 354 -17.02 -4.98 48.27
C ASP A 354 -18.20 -4.83 49.23
N ILE A 355 -19.36 -4.38 48.75
CA ILE A 355 -20.59 -4.28 49.56
C ILE A 355 -21.02 -5.67 50.05
N LYS A 356 -21.04 -6.68 49.18
CA LYS A 356 -21.39 -8.06 49.55
C LYS A 356 -20.41 -8.63 50.58
N TRP A 357 -19.12 -8.35 50.41
CA TRP A 357 -18.09 -8.77 51.34
C TRP A 357 -18.25 -8.10 52.71
N HIS A 358 -18.57 -6.80 52.71
CA HIS A 358 -18.81 -6.05 53.92
C HIS A 358 -20.10 -6.51 54.65
N GLU A 359 -21.16 -6.84 53.92
CA GLU A 359 -22.38 -7.44 54.47
C GLU A 359 -22.13 -8.83 55.04
N TYR A 360 -21.30 -9.64 54.37
CA TYR A 360 -20.88 -10.95 54.86
C TYR A 360 -20.10 -10.82 56.17
N LEU A 361 -19.12 -9.91 56.24
CA LEU A 361 -18.37 -9.59 57.46
C LEU A 361 -19.30 -9.14 58.59
N LEU A 362 -20.23 -8.23 58.32
CA LEU A 362 -21.19 -7.75 59.32
C LEU A 362 -22.11 -8.87 59.83
N ASN A 363 -22.48 -9.81 58.96
CA ASN A 363 -23.28 -10.97 59.34
C ASN A 363 -22.49 -11.97 60.18
N GLU A 364 -21.22 -12.21 59.86
CA GLU A 364 -20.34 -13.05 60.67
C GLU A 364 -20.05 -12.41 62.03
N GLU A 365 -19.80 -11.10 62.10
CA GLU A 365 -19.69 -10.37 63.37
C GLU A 365 -20.98 -10.46 64.18
N ARG A 366 -22.16 -10.28 63.55
CA ARG A 366 -23.45 -10.47 64.24
C ARG A 366 -23.60 -11.87 64.81
N LYS A 367 -23.31 -12.92 64.02
CA LYS A 367 -23.34 -14.31 64.50
C LYS A 367 -22.37 -14.54 65.66
N GLN A 368 -21.16 -13.96 65.59
CA GLN A 368 -20.20 -14.04 66.69
C GLN A 368 -20.72 -13.33 67.95
N THR A 369 -21.29 -12.14 67.83
CA THR A 369 -21.88 -11.45 68.97
C THR A 369 -23.09 -12.21 69.54
N GLU A 370 -23.91 -12.84 68.71
CA GLU A 370 -25.01 -13.69 69.14
C GLU A 370 -24.51 -14.94 69.87
N MET A 371 -23.45 -15.60 69.37
CA MET A 371 -22.83 -16.73 70.06
C MET A 371 -22.25 -16.31 71.41
N VAL A 372 -21.51 -15.20 71.46
CA VAL A 372 -20.93 -14.66 72.70
C VAL A 372 -22.02 -14.26 73.70
N GLU A 373 -23.12 -13.64 73.26
CA GLU A 373 -24.24 -13.30 74.14
C GLU A 373 -24.99 -14.55 74.63
N ASN A 374 -25.15 -15.56 73.78
CA ASN A 374 -25.76 -16.84 74.15
C ASN A 374 -24.91 -17.59 75.19
N GLU A 375 -23.60 -17.68 74.99
CA GLU A 375 -22.67 -18.29 75.96
C GLU A 375 -22.57 -17.45 77.24
N ARG A 376 -22.55 -16.12 77.14
CA ARG A 376 -22.64 -15.22 78.30
C ARG A 376 -23.90 -15.48 79.11
N LEU A 377 -25.05 -15.63 78.46
CA LEU A 377 -26.32 -15.93 79.13
C LEU A 377 -26.33 -17.34 79.74
N GLU A 378 -25.72 -18.32 79.08
CA GLU A 378 -25.58 -19.70 79.58
C GLU A 378 -24.66 -19.76 80.81
N MET A 379 -23.54 -19.03 80.80
CA MET A 379 -22.65 -18.87 81.96
C MET A 379 -23.37 -18.23 83.14
N LEU A 380 -24.20 -17.21 82.89
CA LEU A 380 -24.98 -16.55 83.94
C LEU A 380 -26.10 -17.46 84.50
N LYS A 381 -26.72 -18.32 83.67
CA LYS A 381 -27.73 -19.30 84.12
C LYS A 381 -27.16 -20.44 84.96
N ASN A 382 -25.94 -20.89 84.64
CA ASN A 382 -25.26 -21.97 85.36
C ASN A 382 -24.58 -21.49 86.66
N ALA A 383 -24.47 -20.18 86.88
CA ALA A 383 -23.94 -19.61 88.11
C ALA A 383 -24.99 -19.63 89.24
N PRO A 384 -24.62 -20.01 90.48
CA PRO A 384 -25.52 -19.94 91.63
C PRO A 384 -26.00 -18.50 91.88
N VAL A 385 -27.31 -18.34 92.13
CA VAL A 385 -27.98 -17.03 92.32
C VAL A 385 -27.34 -16.18 93.43
N ASP A 386 -26.75 -16.81 94.44
CA ASP A 386 -26.06 -16.13 95.55
C ASP A 386 -24.75 -15.45 95.13
N VAL A 387 -24.10 -15.94 94.07
CA VAL A 387 -22.86 -15.37 93.53
C VAL A 387 -23.16 -14.17 92.62
N LEU A 388 -24.27 -14.24 91.88
CA LEU A 388 -24.69 -13.18 90.95
C LEU A 388 -24.96 -11.83 91.63
N ARG A 389 -25.27 -11.83 92.94
CA ARG A 389 -25.52 -10.61 93.75
C ARG A 389 -24.28 -9.77 94.03
N TYR A 390 -23.08 -10.36 93.93
CA TYR A 390 -21.81 -9.68 94.21
C TYR A 390 -21.10 -9.18 92.95
N LEU A 391 -21.70 -9.33 91.76
CA LEU A 391 -21.14 -8.79 90.53
C LEU A 391 -21.30 -7.26 90.44
N PRO A 392 -20.31 -6.52 89.91
CA PRO A 392 -20.40 -5.08 89.69
C PRO A 392 -21.58 -4.74 88.78
N SER A 393 -22.26 -3.62 89.05
CA SER A 393 -23.52 -3.23 88.39
C SER A 393 -23.46 -3.10 86.85
N GLY A 394 -22.26 -3.01 86.26
CA GLY A 394 -22.06 -2.92 84.81
C GLY A 394 -21.91 -4.25 84.06
N VAL A 395 -21.87 -5.40 84.75
CA VAL A 395 -21.64 -6.71 84.10
C VAL A 395 -22.96 -7.40 83.69
N ILE A 396 -24.06 -7.11 84.39
CA ILE A 396 -25.39 -7.67 84.12
C ILE A 396 -26.23 -6.60 83.41
N LYS A 397 -26.66 -6.88 82.17
CA LYS A 397 -27.53 -5.98 81.41
C LYS A 397 -28.96 -6.04 81.96
N ASP A 398 -29.72 -4.95 81.80
CA ASP A 398 -31.10 -4.85 82.28
C ASP A 398 -32.04 -5.91 81.68
N SER A 399 -31.74 -6.37 80.46
CA SER A 399 -32.43 -7.48 79.80
C SER A 399 -32.24 -8.82 80.52
N ASP A 400 -31.08 -9.04 81.14
CA ASP A 400 -30.66 -10.31 81.72
C ASP A 400 -31.20 -10.47 83.14
N ARG A 401 -31.44 -9.36 83.84
CA ARG A 401 -32.09 -9.33 85.17
C ARG A 401 -33.49 -9.93 85.13
N LYS A 402 -34.24 -9.67 84.04
CA LYS A 402 -35.60 -10.20 83.81
C LYS A 402 -35.60 -11.71 83.53
N THR A 403 -34.60 -12.23 82.81
CA THR A 403 -34.50 -13.67 82.47
C THR A 403 -33.90 -14.51 83.59
N LEU A 404 -33.11 -13.92 84.49
CA LEU A 404 -32.45 -14.61 85.63
C LEU A 404 -33.21 -14.49 86.96
N GLY A 405 -34.34 -13.77 87.01
CA GLY A 405 -35.20 -13.69 88.20
C GLY A 405 -34.59 -12.90 89.36
N LEU A 406 -33.66 -11.98 89.08
CA LEU A 406 -33.05 -11.11 90.08
C LEU A 406 -33.98 -9.90 90.32
N SER A 407 -34.30 -9.59 91.59
CA SER A 407 -35.12 -8.42 91.93
C SER A 407 -34.30 -7.14 91.82
N ASP A 408 -34.92 -6.09 91.28
CA ASP A 408 -34.33 -4.76 91.16
C ASP A 408 -34.09 -4.18 92.56
N ASN A 409 -32.82 -3.98 92.91
CA ASN A 409 -32.38 -3.11 94.00
C ASN A 409 -31.78 -1.84 93.42
#